data_AF-A0A1Z3HL59-F1
#
_entry.id   AF-A0A1Z3HL59-F1
#
_cell.length_a   1.000
_cell.length_b   1.000
_cell.length_c   1.000
_cell.angle_alpha   90.00
_cell.angle_beta   90.00
_cell.angle_gamma   90.00
#
_symmetry.space_group_name_H-M   'P 1'
#
loop_
_entity.id
_entity.type
_entity.pdbx_description
1 polymer ?
#
loop_
_entity_poly.entity_id
_entity_poly.type
_entity_poly.pdbx_seq_one_letter_code
_entity_poly.pdbx_strand_id
1 'polypeptide(L)'
;MRRLSRYLWGVSTADLYTNGNSERMLGRFVKESSTRDRIVITTKFSYNAEPGNPNAGGNGRKNILRAVEGSLQRLGTDYIDVYIFIPGIR
;
A
#
# COMPACT_ATOMS: atom_id res chain seq x y z
N MET A 1 -24.87 3.51 -12.38
CA MET A 1 -23.58 3.28 -11.68
C MET A 1 -23.53 3.90 -10.26
N ARG A 2 -24.58 3.76 -9.44
CA ARG A 2 -24.74 4.50 -8.16
C ARG A 2 -25.07 3.63 -6.92
N ARG A 3 -25.06 2.29 -7.07
CA ARG A 3 -25.63 1.37 -6.05
C ARG A 3 -24.62 0.49 -5.31
N LEU A 4 -23.36 0.40 -5.78
CA LEU A 4 -22.31 -0.39 -5.14
C LEU A 4 -21.40 0.43 -4.20
N SER A 5 -21.44 1.78 -4.25
CA SER A 5 -20.61 2.66 -3.43
C SER A 5 -21.05 2.78 -1.95
N ARG A 6 -22.02 1.97 -1.51
CA ARG A 6 -22.60 2.04 -0.16
C ARG A 6 -21.98 1.07 0.85
N TYR A 7 -21.18 0.10 0.41
CA TYR A 7 -20.67 -0.96 1.30
C TYR A 7 -19.18 -1.24 1.18
N LEU A 8 -18.46 -0.62 0.24
CA LEU A 8 -17.01 -0.74 0.13
C LEU A 8 -16.39 0.56 -0.37
N TRP A 9 -16.16 1.51 0.54
CA TRP A 9 -15.29 2.66 0.29
C TRP A 9 -13.84 2.21 0.53
N GLY A 10 -13.32 1.41 -0.41
CA GLY A 10 -11.95 0.92 -0.40
C GLY A 10 -11.10 1.63 -1.44
N VAL A 11 -9.92 2.10 -1.06
CA VAL A 11 -8.93 2.67 -2.00
C VAL A 11 -7.73 1.74 -2.08
N SER A 12 -7.23 1.54 -3.30
CA SER A 12 -6.11 0.65 -3.56
C SER A 12 -4.91 1.41 -4.10
N THR A 13 -3.74 1.12 -3.54
CA THR A 13 -2.44 1.66 -3.97
C THR A 13 -1.41 0.52 -4.03
N ALA A 14 -0.13 0.82 -4.15
CA ALA A 14 0.98 -0.12 -4.05
C ALA A 14 2.25 0.61 -3.59
N ASP A 15 3.16 -0.12 -2.96
CA ASP A 15 4.43 0.39 -2.44
C ASP A 15 5.25 1.19 -3.47
N LEU A 16 5.17 0.79 -4.74
CA LEU A 16 5.96 1.33 -5.84
C LEU A 16 5.17 2.13 -6.87
N TYR A 17 3.85 2.29 -6.72
CA TYR A 17 3.09 3.16 -7.61
C TYR A 17 3.65 4.58 -7.56
N THR A 18 4.17 5.02 -8.71
CA THR A 18 4.87 6.31 -8.86
C THR A 18 5.99 6.48 -7.83
N ASN A 19 6.78 5.42 -7.61
CA ASN A 19 7.87 5.37 -6.63
C ASN A 19 7.41 5.74 -5.20
N GLY A 20 6.25 5.21 -4.79
CA GLY A 20 5.63 5.44 -3.49
C GLY A 20 4.84 6.75 -3.36
N ASN A 21 4.78 7.60 -4.40
CA ASN A 21 3.99 8.84 -4.32
C ASN A 21 2.49 8.58 -4.24
N SER A 22 1.98 7.48 -4.80
CA SER A 22 0.57 7.13 -4.66
C SER A 22 0.16 6.96 -3.19
N GLU A 23 0.98 6.27 -2.39
CA GLU A 23 0.75 6.10 -0.95
C GLU A 23 0.85 7.42 -0.19
N ARG A 24 1.82 8.29 -0.53
CA ARG A 24 1.93 9.62 0.09
C ARG A 24 0.71 10.50 -0.18
N MET A 25 0.22 10.51 -1.42
CA MET A 25 -0.97 11.28 -1.78
C MET A 25 -2.21 10.75 -1.08
N LEU A 26 -2.37 9.42 -1.04
CA LEU A 26 -3.49 8.80 -0.34
C LEU A 26 -3.43 9.08 1.17
N GLY A 27 -2.27 8.90 1.79
CA GLY A 27 -2.07 9.18 3.21
C GLY A 27 -2.39 10.62 3.58
N ARG A 28 -1.93 11.58 2.76
CA ARG A 28 -2.28 13.00 2.90
C ARG A 28 -3.79 13.22 2.80
N PHE A 29 -4.45 12.66 1.79
CA PHE A 29 -5.90 12.79 1.61
C PHE A 29 -6.69 12.20 2.79
N VAL A 30 -6.32 11.01 3.27
CA VAL A 30 -7.00 10.36 4.40
C VAL A 30 -6.83 11.17 5.68
N LYS A 31 -5.63 11.71 5.92
CA LYS A 31 -5.35 12.61 7.05
C LYS A 31 -6.15 13.91 6.96
N GLU A 32 -6.13 14.59 5.81
CA GLU A 32 -6.84 15.86 5.60
C GLU A 32 -8.36 15.70 5.68
N SER A 33 -8.90 14.56 5.26
CA SER A 33 -10.34 14.27 5.32
C SER A 33 -10.81 13.69 6.66
N SER A 34 -9.91 13.34 7.58
CA SER A 34 -10.23 12.67 8.85
C SER A 34 -11.10 11.40 8.67
N THR A 35 -10.81 10.61 7.62
CA THR A 35 -11.62 9.44 7.24
C THR A 35 -10.97 8.10 7.56
N ARG A 36 -9.85 8.06 8.30
CA ARG A 36 -9.06 6.82 8.49
C ARG A 36 -9.90 5.64 8.97
N ASP A 37 -10.78 5.86 9.94
CA ASP A 37 -11.61 4.79 10.52
C ASP A 37 -12.83 4.41 9.67
N ARG A 38 -13.03 5.08 8.53
CA ARG A 38 -14.19 4.92 7.63
C ARG A 38 -13.80 4.39 6.26
N ILE A 39 -12.50 4.36 5.94
CA ILE A 39 -11.96 3.96 4.65
C ILE A 39 -11.17 2.67 4.79
N VAL A 40 -11.34 1.75 3.84
CA VAL A 40 -10.50 0.55 3.74
C VAL A 40 -9.31 0.88 2.86
N ILE A 41 -8.10 0.86 3.43
CA ILE A 41 -6.86 1.06 2.69
C ILE A 41 -6.27 -0.29 2.31
N THR A 42 -6.06 -0.49 1.01
CA THR A 42 -5.35 -1.66 0.50
C THR A 42 -4.04 -1.22 -0.16
N THR A 43 -2.94 -1.89 0.17
CA THR A 43 -1.66 -1.72 -0.54
C THR A 43 -1.07 -3.05 -0.93
N LYS A 44 -0.17 -3.01 -1.90
CA LYS A 44 0.40 -4.18 -2.56
C LYS A 44 1.92 -4.12 -2.50
N PHE A 45 2.55 -5.28 -2.46
CA PHE A 45 4.00 -5.42 -2.49
C PHE A 45 4.41 -6.62 -3.35
N SER A 46 5.62 -6.55 -3.91
CA SER A 46 6.36 -7.67 -4.52
C SER A 46 7.59 -7.21 -5.29
N TYR A 47 7.54 -6.00 -5.86
CA TYR A 47 8.56 -5.52 -6.79
C TYR A 47 9.87 -5.21 -6.07
N ASN A 48 10.98 -5.48 -6.75
CA ASN A 48 12.31 -5.19 -6.26
C ASN A 48 12.71 -3.73 -6.45
N ALA A 49 12.59 -2.93 -5.38
CA ALA A 49 12.98 -1.51 -5.42
C ALA A 49 14.51 -1.29 -5.39
N GLU A 50 15.31 -2.34 -5.17
CA GLU A 50 16.76 -2.27 -4.99
C GLU A 50 17.47 -3.23 -5.96
N PRO A 51 17.82 -2.74 -7.18
CA PRO A 51 18.54 -3.54 -8.16
C PRO A 51 19.78 -4.21 -7.57
N GLY A 52 19.95 -5.51 -7.81
CA GLY A 52 21.07 -6.29 -7.28
C GLY A 52 20.86 -6.86 -5.87
N ASN A 53 19.80 -6.46 -5.15
CA ASN A 53 19.45 -7.07 -3.87
C ASN A 53 18.40 -8.18 -4.08
N PRO A 54 18.76 -9.47 -3.99
CA PRO A 54 17.81 -10.57 -4.18
C PRO A 54 16.74 -10.65 -3.07
N ASN A 55 16.92 -9.95 -1.95
CA ASN A 55 16.00 -9.93 -0.82
C ASN A 55 15.02 -8.75 -0.84
N ALA A 56 15.13 -7.85 -1.82
CA ALA A 56 14.29 -6.65 -1.91
C ALA A 56 13.04 -6.84 -2.78
N GLY A 57 12.77 -8.06 -3.26
CA GLY A 57 11.55 -8.42 -4.00
C GLY A 57 10.92 -9.72 -3.51
N GLY A 58 9.77 -10.07 -4.08
CA GLY A 58 9.02 -11.30 -3.80
C GLY A 58 8.31 -11.33 -2.43
N ASN A 59 7.94 -12.53 -2.00
CA ASN A 59 7.22 -12.80 -0.74
C ASN A 59 8.16 -13.22 0.42
N GLY A 60 9.47 -12.99 0.29
CA GLY A 60 10.41 -13.28 1.36
C GLY A 60 10.20 -12.36 2.57
N ARG A 61 10.43 -12.87 3.79
CA ARG A 61 10.28 -12.12 5.05
C ARG A 61 10.95 -10.75 5.03
N LYS A 62 12.17 -10.66 4.49
CA LYS A 62 12.93 -9.41 4.41
C LYS A 62 12.20 -8.36 3.55
N ASN A 63 11.68 -8.78 2.40
CA ASN A 63 10.94 -7.88 1.53
C ASN A 63 9.60 -7.47 2.14
N ILE A 64 8.86 -8.42 2.74
CA ILE A 64 7.58 -8.16 3.40
C ILE A 64 7.74 -7.05 4.46
N LEU A 65 8.71 -7.20 5.36
CA LEU A 65 8.95 -6.23 6.44
C LEU A 65 9.35 -4.86 5.90
N ARG A 66 10.32 -4.82 4.98
CA ARG A 66 10.74 -3.58 4.32
C ARG A 66 9.58 -2.86 3.62
N ALA A 67 8.78 -3.61 2.86
CA ALA A 67 7.69 -3.05 2.09
C ALA A 67 6.55 -2.55 3.00
N VAL A 68 6.14 -3.32 4.01
CA VAL A 68 5.06 -2.91 4.92
C VAL A 68 5.47 -1.70 5.76
N GLU A 69 6.69 -1.66 6.29
CA GLU A 69 7.21 -0.52 7.06
C GLU A 69 7.25 0.75 6.21
N GLY A 70 7.75 0.63 4.96
CA GLY A 70 7.75 1.73 4.01
C GLY A 70 6.34 2.21 3.65
N SER A 71 5.39 1.29 3.45
CA SER A 71 4.00 1.63 3.16
C SER A 71 3.33 2.35 4.32
N LEU A 72 3.48 1.87 5.55
CA LEU A 72 2.95 2.52 6.75
C LEU A 72 3.49 3.94 6.90
N GLN A 73 4.80 4.13 6.69
CA GLN A 73 5.43 5.46 6.73
C GLN A 73 4.85 6.40 5.66
N ARG A 74 4.71 5.93 4.40
CA ARG A 74 4.19 6.76 3.30
C ARG A 74 2.70 7.06 3.44
N LEU A 75 1.91 6.10 3.91
CA LEU A 75 0.48 6.27 4.19
C LEU A 75 0.22 7.11 5.45
N GLY A 76 1.20 7.23 6.36
CA GLY A 76 1.06 7.98 7.59
C GLY A 76 0.04 7.38 8.55
N THR A 77 -0.03 6.05 8.62
CA THR A 77 -0.92 5.28 9.50
C THR A 77 -0.16 4.09 10.09
N ASP A 78 -0.67 3.56 11.19
CA ASP A 78 -0.19 2.41 11.94
C ASP A 78 -0.74 1.07 11.45
N TYR A 79 -1.78 1.05 10.60
CA TYR A 79 -2.34 -0.17 10.05
C TYR A 79 -2.74 -0.06 8.58
N ILE A 80 -2.74 -1.20 7.89
CA ILE A 80 -3.28 -1.39 6.54
C ILE A 80 -4.41 -2.42 6.66
N ASP A 81 -5.58 -2.13 6.08
CA ASP A 81 -6.75 -3.01 6.21
C ASP A 81 -6.58 -4.31 5.41
N VAL A 82 -6.01 -4.22 4.21
CA VAL A 82 -5.68 -5.40 3.38
C VAL A 82 -4.32 -5.23 2.74
N TYR A 83 -3.41 -6.15 3.05
CA TYR A 83 -2.07 -6.19 2.48
C TYR A 83 -1.96 -7.32 1.46
N ILE A 84 -1.64 -6.96 0.21
CA ILE A 84 -1.79 -7.87 -0.94
C ILE A 84 -0.42 -8.18 -1.54
N PHE A 85 -0.10 -9.46 -1.66
CA PHE A 85 1.04 -9.92 -2.45
C PHE A 85 0.67 -9.99 -3.94
N ILE A 86 1.51 -9.43 -4.82
CA ILE A 86 1.36 -9.63 -6.28
C ILE A 86 2.43 -10.64 -6.78
N PRO A 87 2.03 -11.79 -7.34
CA PRO A 87 2.97 -12.73 -7.94
C PRO A 87 3.50 -12.24 -9.30
N GLY A 88 4.67 -12.74 -9.72
CA GLY A 88 5.18 -12.57 -11.08
C GLY A 88 5.94 -11.25 -11.35
N ILE A 89 6.12 -10.42 -10.33
CA ILE A 89 6.87 -9.16 -10.43
C ILE A 89 8.17 -9.33 -9.62
N ARG A 90 9.33 -9.34 -10.29
CA ARG A 90 10.67 -9.40 -9.69
C ARG A 90 11.51 -8.22 -10.15
#